data_AF-A0A547PAZ9-F1
#
_entry.id   AF-A0A547PAZ9-F1
#
_cell.length_a   1.000
_cell.length_b   1.000
_cell.length_c   1.000
_cell.angle_alpha   90.00
_cell.angle_beta   90.00
_cell.angle_gamma   90.00
#
_symmetry.space_group_name_H-M   'P 1'
#
loop_
_entity.id
_entity.type
_entity.pdbx_description
1 polymer ?
#
loop_
_entity_poly.entity_id
_entity_poly.type
_entity_poly.pdbx_seq_one_letter_code
_entity_poly.pdbx_strand_id
1 'polypeptide(L)'
;MGLKAKEYRKLLEPMTEELVSVARWARMTGARIVVLFEGRDTAGKGGAIRAVRDKLNPRQCRTVALGKPTDDERGQWYFQKYIKHLPTTGEIVLFDRSWYNRAGVEKVMGFASAAEVERFLDQVPTFEKMLTDDGILLFKYWLTTDQAEQEERLKERLDDPLKRWKLSPIDLAARDQYDAYTDAREAMLKRTHTDNAPWTLINFNDQKRGRLTLVRDLLDRLPDTDIRPPEIEFPDLDRKPKTESYAVLRPIEDFPVKD
;
A
#
# COMPACT_ATOMS: atom_id res chain seq x y z
N MET A 1 -17.36 -17.83 7.75
CA MET A 1 -18.29 -16.69 7.67
C MET A 1 -17.47 -15.40 7.85
N GLY A 2 -17.35 -14.58 6.81
CA GLY A 2 -16.46 -13.40 6.80
C GLY A 2 -17.00 -12.22 7.60
N LEU A 3 -16.11 -11.27 7.95
CA LEU A 3 -16.47 -10.09 8.73
C LEU A 3 -17.50 -9.19 8.02
N LYS A 4 -18.54 -8.72 8.72
CA LYS A 4 -19.51 -7.77 8.14
C LYS A 4 -18.89 -6.38 7.96
N ALA A 5 -19.37 -5.60 6.99
CA ALA A 5 -18.80 -4.28 6.68
C ALA A 5 -18.89 -3.27 7.85
N LYS A 6 -20.02 -3.26 8.58
CA LYS A 6 -20.22 -2.41 9.76
C LYS A 6 -19.24 -2.75 10.88
N GLU A 7 -19.07 -4.04 11.15
CA GLU A 7 -18.14 -4.55 12.17
C GLU A 7 -16.68 -4.23 11.80
N TYR A 8 -16.29 -4.45 10.54
CA TYR A 8 -14.96 -4.10 10.05
C TYR A 8 -14.63 -2.61 10.26
N ARG A 9 -15.57 -1.71 9.93
CA ARG A 9 -15.38 -0.27 10.14
C ARG A 9 -15.19 0.07 11.62
N LYS A 10 -16.01 -0.51 12.50
CA LYS A 10 -15.90 -0.32 13.96
C LYS A 10 -14.54 -0.78 14.50
N LEU A 11 -14.00 -1.89 14.01
CA LEU A 11 -12.68 -2.38 14.43
C LEU A 11 -11.53 -1.55 13.86
N LEU A 12 -11.68 -1.00 12.66
CA LEU A 12 -10.64 -0.19 12.01
C LEU A 12 -10.55 1.23 12.58
N GLU A 13 -11.65 1.76 13.12
CA GLU A 13 -11.77 3.14 13.61
C GLU A 13 -10.69 3.55 14.63
N PRO A 14 -10.43 2.84 15.74
CA PRO A 14 -9.38 3.23 16.68
C PRO A 14 -7.97 3.23 16.04
N MET A 15 -7.67 2.23 15.22
CA MET A 15 -6.40 2.17 14.49
C MET A 15 -6.28 3.29 13.44
N THR A 16 -7.41 3.79 12.93
CA THR A 16 -7.42 4.91 12.00
C THR A 16 -7.05 6.21 12.71
N GLU A 17 -7.52 6.42 13.94
CA GLU A 17 -7.11 7.54 14.78
C GLU A 17 -5.61 7.47 15.10
N GLU A 18 -5.11 6.28 15.42
CA GLU A 18 -3.69 6.04 15.67
C GLU A 18 -2.84 6.31 14.43
N LEU A 19 -3.27 5.88 13.23
CA LEU A 19 -2.60 6.22 11.97
C LEU A 19 -2.53 7.75 11.73
N VAL A 20 -3.56 8.51 12.13
CA VAL A 20 -3.52 9.98 12.08
C VAL A 20 -2.49 10.52 13.07
N SER A 21 -2.36 9.92 14.25
CA SER A 21 -1.29 10.26 15.20
C SER A 21 0.10 9.97 14.62
N VAL A 22 0.30 8.78 14.02
CA VAL A 22 1.54 8.41 13.33
C VAL A 22 1.90 9.44 12.25
N ALA A 23 0.93 9.86 11.44
CA ALA A 23 1.17 10.88 10.43
C ALA A 23 1.57 12.22 11.09
N ARG A 24 0.88 12.66 12.14
CA ARG A 24 1.28 13.88 12.88
C ARG A 24 2.69 13.76 13.44
N TRP A 25 2.99 12.64 14.08
CA TRP A 25 4.31 12.32 14.62
C TRP A 25 5.39 12.39 13.56
N ALA A 26 5.22 11.70 12.43
CA ALA A 26 6.18 11.71 11.34
C ALA A 26 6.44 13.14 10.83
N ARG A 27 5.38 13.95 10.68
CA ARG A 27 5.50 15.34 10.26
C ARG A 27 6.31 16.19 11.24
N MET A 28 6.11 15.99 12.54
CA MET A 28 6.75 16.80 13.58
C MET A 28 8.19 16.39 13.87
N THR A 29 8.48 15.09 13.85
CA THR A 29 9.83 14.55 14.10
C THR A 29 10.69 14.49 12.85
N GLY A 30 10.05 14.55 11.68
CA GLY A 30 10.70 14.36 10.40
C GLY A 30 10.92 12.91 10.00
N ALA A 31 10.35 11.94 10.74
CA ALA A 31 10.44 10.53 10.41
C ALA A 31 9.92 10.23 9.00
N ARG A 32 10.55 9.25 8.34
CA ARG A 32 10.27 8.89 6.95
C ARG A 32 9.85 7.43 6.91
N ILE A 33 8.67 7.15 6.38
CA ILE A 33 8.08 5.80 6.41
C ILE A 33 7.87 5.30 4.98
N VAL A 34 8.32 4.07 4.72
CA VAL A 34 8.07 3.35 3.46
C VAL A 34 7.38 2.03 3.78
N VAL A 35 6.26 1.77 3.12
CA VAL A 35 5.53 0.49 3.23
C VAL A 35 5.40 -0.14 1.86
N LEU A 36 5.97 -1.32 1.68
CA LEU A 36 5.86 -2.11 0.46
C LEU A 36 4.71 -3.11 0.59
N PHE A 37 3.78 -3.09 -0.36
CA PHE A 37 2.68 -4.04 -0.45
C PHE A 37 2.94 -4.99 -1.62
N GLU A 38 3.41 -6.20 -1.30
CA GLU A 38 3.63 -7.28 -2.26
C GLU A 38 2.65 -8.43 -2.05
N GLY A 39 2.55 -9.28 -3.08
CA GLY A 39 1.67 -10.43 -3.09
C GLY A 39 1.12 -10.68 -4.48
N ARG A 40 0.50 -11.84 -4.65
CA ARG A 40 -0.11 -12.27 -5.92
C ARG A 40 -1.15 -11.28 -6.41
N ASP A 41 -1.48 -11.36 -7.69
CA ASP A 41 -2.66 -10.68 -8.20
C ASP A 41 -3.90 -11.16 -7.46
N THR A 42 -4.83 -10.23 -7.25
CA THR A 42 -6.03 -10.38 -6.42
C THR A 42 -5.84 -10.58 -4.91
N ALA A 43 -4.59 -10.59 -4.39
CA ALA A 43 -4.33 -10.74 -2.96
C ALA A 43 -4.92 -9.62 -2.07
N GLY A 44 -5.17 -8.43 -2.62
CA GLY A 44 -5.85 -7.34 -1.91
C GLY A 44 -5.01 -6.10 -1.59
N LYS A 45 -3.83 -5.95 -2.21
CA LYS A 45 -2.89 -4.81 -2.06
C LYS A 45 -3.57 -3.45 -2.01
N GLY A 46 -4.31 -3.08 -3.05
CA GLY A 46 -5.01 -1.79 -3.10
C GLY A 46 -6.04 -1.58 -1.98
N GLY A 47 -6.63 -2.65 -1.43
CA GLY A 47 -7.50 -2.56 -0.26
C GLY A 47 -6.74 -2.32 1.04
N ALA A 48 -5.55 -2.92 1.19
CA ALA A 48 -4.66 -2.68 2.32
C ALA A 48 -4.10 -1.25 2.31
N ILE A 49 -3.66 -0.76 1.15
CA ILE A 49 -3.19 0.62 0.98
C ILE A 49 -4.28 1.62 1.39
N ARG A 50 -5.53 1.40 0.95
CA ARG A 50 -6.67 2.25 1.34
C ARG A 50 -6.93 2.22 2.85
N ALA A 51 -6.83 1.05 3.49
CA ALA A 51 -7.00 0.95 4.93
C ALA A 51 -5.99 1.80 5.72
N VAL A 52 -4.78 1.98 5.19
CA VAL A 52 -3.75 2.86 5.77
C VAL A 52 -3.96 4.33 5.38
N ARG A 53 -4.25 4.61 4.11
CA ARG A 53 -4.18 5.96 3.53
C ARG A 53 -5.45 6.79 3.65
N ASP A 54 -6.64 6.19 3.63
CA ASP A 54 -7.89 6.89 3.28
C ASP A 54 -8.25 8.06 4.21
N LYS A 55 -7.74 8.07 5.45
CA LYS A 55 -7.97 9.15 6.43
C LYS A 55 -6.74 10.03 6.69
N LEU A 56 -5.64 9.79 5.98
CA LEU A 56 -4.42 10.58 6.11
C LEU A 56 -4.39 11.74 5.13
N ASN A 57 -3.61 12.77 5.47
CA ASN A 57 -3.42 13.93 4.58
C ASN A 57 -2.71 13.48 3.29
N PRO A 58 -3.33 13.63 2.10
CA PRO A 58 -2.76 13.15 0.84
C PRO A 58 -1.48 13.89 0.43
N ARG A 59 -1.20 15.06 1.01
CA ARG A 59 0.09 15.78 0.80
C ARG A 59 1.25 15.17 1.58
N GLN A 60 0.95 14.30 2.53
CA GLN A 60 1.94 13.67 3.41
C GLN A 60 2.02 12.16 3.17
N CYS A 61 0.89 11.51 2.91
CA CYS A 61 0.81 10.08 2.63
C CYS A 61 0.42 9.87 1.17
N ARG A 62 1.35 9.35 0.37
CA ARG A 62 1.14 9.12 -1.07
C ARG A 62 1.36 7.66 -1.45
N THR A 63 0.65 7.24 -2.50
CA THR A 63 0.80 5.91 -3.10
C THR A 63 1.66 5.98 -4.34
N VAL A 64 2.62 5.06 -4.46
CA VAL A 64 3.45 4.86 -5.65
C VAL A 64 3.00 3.56 -6.32
N ALA A 65 2.53 3.65 -7.56
CA ALA A 65 2.07 2.51 -8.35
C ALA A 65 2.66 2.62 -9.76
N LEU A 66 3.91 2.17 -9.93
CA LEU A 66 4.62 2.29 -11.20
C LEU A 66 4.17 1.22 -12.20
N GLY A 67 4.05 1.62 -13.46
CA GLY A 67 3.79 0.70 -14.57
C GLY A 67 5.04 -0.06 -15.03
N LYS A 68 4.92 -0.67 -16.21
CA LYS A 68 6.06 -1.26 -16.93
C LYS A 68 7.14 -0.20 -17.16
N PRO A 69 8.44 -0.52 -16.96
CA PRO A 69 9.52 0.43 -17.22
C PRO A 69 9.55 0.88 -18.69
N THR A 70 9.74 2.19 -18.89
CA THR A 70 10.07 2.81 -20.18
C THR A 70 11.41 2.30 -20.71
N ASP A 71 11.70 2.59 -21.98
CA ASP A 71 12.93 2.15 -22.64
C ASP A 71 14.17 2.71 -21.93
N ASP A 72 14.13 3.99 -21.55
CA ASP A 72 15.19 4.63 -20.78
C ASP A 72 15.35 4.01 -19.38
N GLU A 73 14.24 3.71 -18.69
CA GLU A 73 14.28 3.05 -17.37
C GLU A 73 14.82 1.62 -17.43
N ARG A 74 14.67 0.93 -18.56
CA ARG A 74 15.31 -0.39 -18.77
C ARG A 74 16.82 -0.29 -18.98
N GLY A 75 17.31 0.84 -19.47
CA GLY A 75 18.74 1.13 -19.58
C GLY A 75 19.38 1.67 -18.29
N GLN A 76 18.57 2.03 -17.29
CA GLN A 76 19.03 2.54 -16.00
C GLN A 76 19.39 1.42 -15.02
N TRP A 77 20.07 1.77 -13.94
CA TRP A 77 20.13 0.89 -12.78
C TRP A 77 18.72 0.66 -12.23
N TYR A 78 18.36 -0.61 -11.98
CA TYR A 78 16.97 -1.02 -11.72
C TYR A 78 16.28 -0.23 -10.59
N PHE A 79 17.01 0.11 -9.53
CA PHE A 79 16.47 0.85 -8.38
C PHE A 79 16.23 2.33 -8.66
N GLN A 80 16.85 2.90 -9.71
CA GLN A 80 16.82 4.34 -9.99
C GLN A 80 15.40 4.89 -10.16
N LYS A 81 14.50 4.16 -10.83
CA LYS A 81 13.11 4.59 -10.98
C LYS A 81 12.36 4.64 -9.65
N TYR A 82 12.70 3.75 -8.70
CA TYR A 82 12.04 3.69 -7.39
C TYR A 82 12.59 4.73 -6.42
N ILE A 83 13.91 5.01 -6.48
CA ILE A 83 14.58 5.99 -5.61
C ILE A 83 13.94 7.38 -5.74
N LYS A 84 13.52 7.77 -6.95
CA LYS A 84 12.81 9.03 -7.21
C LYS A 84 11.53 9.21 -6.40
N HIS A 85 10.97 8.13 -5.86
CA HIS A 85 9.73 8.13 -5.11
C HIS A 85 9.91 7.88 -3.62
N LEU A 86 11.14 7.76 -3.12
CA LEU A 86 11.38 7.64 -1.68
C LEU A 86 10.88 8.88 -0.91
N PRO A 87 10.54 8.74 0.39
CA PRO A 87 10.01 9.83 1.20
C PRO A 87 11.04 10.93 1.45
N THR A 88 10.58 12.17 1.50
CA THR A 88 11.27 13.23 2.25
C THR A 88 10.77 13.32 3.69
N THR A 89 11.39 14.18 4.50
CA THR A 89 11.08 14.43 5.93
C THR A 89 9.57 14.48 6.20
N GLY A 90 9.09 13.59 7.07
CA GLY A 90 7.69 13.51 7.47
C GLY A 90 6.74 12.84 6.48
N GLU A 91 7.23 12.35 5.34
CA GLU A 91 6.38 11.63 4.37
C GLU A 91 6.19 10.14 4.73
N ILE A 92 5.01 9.66 4.35
CA ILE A 92 4.66 8.23 4.34
C ILE A 92 4.45 7.83 2.88
N VAL A 93 5.21 6.85 2.40
CA VAL A 93 5.13 6.38 1.02
C VAL A 93 4.69 4.92 0.99
N LEU A 94 3.55 4.67 0.34
CA LEU A 94 2.95 3.35 0.18
C LEU A 94 3.19 2.84 -1.23
N PHE A 95 3.98 1.78 -1.40
CA PHE A 95 4.29 1.18 -2.69
C PHE A 95 3.27 0.07 -3.03
N ASP A 96 2.41 0.29 -4.03
CA ASP A 96 1.59 -0.77 -4.64
C ASP A 96 2.43 -1.53 -5.66
N ARG A 97 3.02 -2.64 -5.20
CA ARG A 97 4.24 -3.22 -5.78
C ARG A 97 5.44 -2.29 -5.66
N SER A 98 6.63 -2.86 -5.81
CA SER A 98 7.89 -2.19 -5.50
C SER A 98 9.02 -2.67 -6.43
N TRP A 99 10.26 -2.49 -6.01
CA TRP A 99 11.44 -3.10 -6.63
C TRP A 99 11.37 -4.63 -6.63
N TYR A 100 10.53 -5.25 -5.80
CA TYR A 100 10.31 -6.69 -5.83
C TYR A 100 9.56 -7.22 -7.06
N ASN A 101 9.11 -6.35 -7.97
CA ASN A 101 8.66 -6.77 -9.30
C ASN A 101 9.70 -7.67 -10.00
N ARG A 102 11.01 -7.41 -9.84
CA ARG A 102 12.08 -8.23 -10.42
C ARG A 102 12.07 -9.67 -9.92
N ALA A 103 11.87 -9.87 -8.61
CA ALA A 103 11.86 -11.19 -8.00
C ALA A 103 10.52 -11.93 -8.12
N GLY A 104 9.45 -11.23 -8.53
CA GLY A 104 8.12 -11.80 -8.73
C GLY A 104 7.74 -11.90 -10.20
N VAL A 105 6.88 -10.96 -10.65
CA VAL A 105 6.28 -10.99 -11.99
C VAL A 105 7.32 -10.98 -13.11
N GLU A 106 8.40 -10.22 -12.99
CA GLU A 106 9.38 -10.12 -14.08
C GLU A 106 10.23 -11.40 -14.21
N LYS A 107 10.47 -12.12 -13.10
CA LYS A 107 11.08 -13.46 -13.12
C LYS A 107 10.15 -14.48 -13.77
N VAL A 108 8.91 -14.59 -13.28
CA VAL A 108 7.98 -15.65 -13.69
C VAL A 108 7.50 -15.46 -15.13
N MET A 109 7.27 -14.21 -15.54
CA MET A 109 6.80 -13.88 -16.89
C MET A 109 7.93 -13.68 -17.90
N GLY A 110 9.20 -13.83 -17.50
CA GLY A 110 10.34 -13.68 -18.41
C GLY A 110 10.61 -12.24 -18.87
N PHE A 111 10.20 -11.23 -18.08
CA PHE A 111 10.53 -9.82 -18.34
C PHE A 111 11.91 -9.41 -17.78
N ALA A 112 12.59 -10.34 -17.12
CA ALA A 112 13.95 -10.24 -16.62
C ALA A 112 14.71 -11.51 -16.99
N SER A 113 15.97 -11.38 -17.42
CA SER A 113 16.89 -12.50 -17.52
C SER A 113 17.24 -13.06 -16.14
N ALA A 114 17.62 -14.34 -16.07
CA ALA A 114 18.06 -14.96 -14.82
C ALA A 114 19.21 -14.19 -14.16
N ALA A 115 20.15 -13.66 -14.96
CA ALA A 115 21.26 -12.86 -14.46
C ALA A 115 20.81 -11.52 -13.85
N GLU A 116 19.77 -10.87 -14.38
CA GLU A 116 19.21 -9.65 -13.76
C GLU A 116 18.47 -9.96 -12.45
N VAL A 117 17.76 -11.08 -12.39
CA VAL A 117 17.06 -11.52 -11.18
C VAL A 117 18.05 -11.85 -10.06
N GLU A 118 19.10 -12.62 -10.35
CA GLU A 118 20.13 -12.92 -9.34
C GLU A 118 20.86 -11.66 -8.87
N ARG A 119 21.25 -10.77 -9.79
CA ARG A 119 21.86 -9.49 -9.45
C ARG A 119 20.95 -8.65 -8.56
N PHE A 120 19.64 -8.63 -8.83
CA PHE A 120 18.67 -7.94 -7.98
C PHE A 120 18.62 -8.55 -6.57
N LEU A 121 18.54 -9.88 -6.46
CA LEU A 121 18.47 -10.58 -5.18
C LEU A 121 19.75 -10.41 -4.34
N ASP A 122 20.91 -10.23 -4.99
CA ASP A 122 22.16 -9.86 -4.31
C ASP A 122 22.18 -8.39 -3.86
N GLN A 123 21.65 -7.48 -4.68
CA GLN A 123 21.71 -6.03 -4.41
C GLN A 123 20.65 -5.55 -3.42
N VAL A 124 19.44 -6.10 -3.45
CA VAL A 124 18.29 -5.54 -2.71
C VAL A 124 18.51 -5.49 -1.19
N PRO A 125 19.12 -6.49 -0.50
CA PRO A 125 19.35 -6.38 0.93
C PRO A 125 20.30 -5.23 1.28
N THR A 126 21.33 -5.01 0.46
CA THR A 126 22.27 -3.88 0.63
C THR A 126 21.57 -2.56 0.37
N PHE A 127 20.78 -2.46 -0.70
CA PHE A 127 19.98 -1.28 -1.01
C PHE A 127 19.05 -0.90 0.16
N GLU A 128 18.29 -1.87 0.68
CA GLU A 128 17.38 -1.65 1.79
C GLU A 128 18.12 -1.30 3.09
N LYS A 129 19.28 -1.90 3.33
CA LYS A 129 20.15 -1.51 4.45
C LYS A 129 20.59 -0.05 4.35
N MET A 130 20.95 0.44 3.17
CA MET A 130 21.28 1.86 3.00
C MET A 130 20.09 2.78 3.33
N LEU A 131 18.87 2.37 2.98
CA LEU A 131 17.66 3.13 3.35
C LEU A 131 17.44 3.15 4.86
N THR A 132 17.58 2.00 5.52
CA THR A 132 17.32 1.92 6.96
C THR A 132 18.44 2.51 7.81
N ASP A 133 19.70 2.41 7.37
CA ASP A 133 20.85 3.10 7.98
C ASP A 133 20.68 4.64 7.92
N ASP A 134 20.09 5.15 6.83
CA ASP A 134 19.75 6.58 6.69
C ASP A 134 18.57 7.01 7.59
N GLY A 135 17.83 6.06 8.18
CA GLY A 135 16.72 6.33 9.09
C GLY A 135 15.34 6.26 8.45
N ILE A 136 15.20 5.65 7.26
CA ILE A 136 13.89 5.32 6.70
C ILE A 136 13.33 4.09 7.44
N LEU A 137 12.10 4.22 7.96
CA LEU A 137 11.35 3.12 8.54
C LEU A 137 10.73 2.30 7.41
N LEU A 138 11.36 1.17 7.07
CA LEU A 138 10.96 0.30 5.96
C LEU A 138 10.15 -0.90 6.44
N PHE A 139 8.92 -1.03 5.92
CA PHE A 139 8.02 -2.14 6.18
C PHE A 139 7.74 -2.91 4.89
N LYS A 140 7.88 -4.24 4.92
CA LYS A 140 7.65 -5.09 3.74
C LYS A 140 6.59 -6.13 4.04
N TYR A 141 5.44 -6.01 3.38
CA TYR A 141 4.31 -6.92 3.56
C TYR A 141 4.12 -7.82 2.35
N TRP A 142 4.06 -9.13 2.59
CA TRP A 142 3.57 -10.10 1.61
C TRP A 142 2.15 -10.54 2.00
N LEU A 143 1.18 -10.18 1.17
CA LEU A 143 -0.22 -10.55 1.35
C LEU A 143 -0.44 -11.96 0.81
N THR A 144 -0.60 -12.94 1.71
CA THR A 144 -0.82 -14.34 1.33
C THR A 144 -2.27 -14.55 0.93
N THR A 145 -2.51 -15.36 -0.09
CA THR A 145 -3.86 -15.73 -0.53
C THR A 145 -3.75 -17.10 -1.17
N ASP A 146 -4.64 -18.02 -0.77
CA ASP A 146 -4.70 -19.35 -1.34
C ASP A 146 -5.27 -19.31 -2.76
N GLN A 147 -4.92 -20.28 -3.60
CA GLN A 147 -5.35 -20.30 -5.00
C GLN A 147 -6.87 -20.31 -5.13
N ALA A 148 -7.59 -21.03 -4.27
CA ALA A 148 -9.06 -21.05 -4.29
C ALA A 148 -9.67 -19.65 -4.10
N GLU A 149 -9.13 -18.86 -3.18
CA GLU A 149 -9.54 -17.47 -2.94
C GLU A 149 -9.13 -16.56 -4.11
N GLN A 150 -7.97 -16.81 -4.71
CA GLN A 150 -7.52 -16.09 -5.91
C GLN A 150 -8.51 -16.30 -7.07
N GLU A 151 -8.92 -17.54 -7.31
CA GLU A 151 -9.87 -17.95 -8.35
C GLU A 151 -11.24 -17.30 -8.17
N GLU A 152 -11.78 -17.35 -6.95
CA GLU A 152 -13.07 -16.71 -6.64
C GLU A 152 -13.03 -15.21 -6.94
N ARG A 153 -11.95 -14.53 -6.58
CA ARG A 153 -11.78 -13.08 -6.81
C ARG A 153 -11.55 -12.74 -8.27
N LEU A 154 -10.88 -13.60 -9.04
CA LEU A 154 -10.74 -13.44 -10.48
C LEU A 154 -12.11 -13.52 -11.15
N LYS A 155 -12.94 -14.49 -10.76
CA LYS A 155 -14.32 -14.63 -11.24
C LYS A 155 -15.19 -13.44 -10.84
N GLU A 156 -15.12 -12.99 -9.58
CA GLU A 156 -15.84 -11.80 -9.14
C GLU A 156 -15.48 -10.55 -9.96
N ARG A 157 -14.19 -10.35 -10.28
CA ARG A 157 -13.74 -9.23 -11.14
C ARG A 157 -14.22 -9.38 -12.59
N LEU A 158 -14.37 -10.61 -13.06
CA LEU A 158 -14.89 -10.91 -14.39
C LEU A 158 -16.37 -10.48 -14.47
N ASP A 159 -17.13 -10.79 -13.42
CA ASP A 159 -18.58 -10.61 -13.39
C ASP A 159 -19.01 -9.18 -12.98
N ASP A 160 -18.18 -8.45 -12.22
CA ASP A 160 -18.45 -7.08 -11.75
C ASP A 160 -17.90 -6.00 -12.71
N PRO A 161 -18.76 -5.21 -13.39
CA PRO A 161 -18.32 -4.13 -14.29
C PRO A 161 -17.43 -3.08 -13.64
N LEU A 162 -17.59 -2.82 -12.33
CA LEU A 162 -16.77 -1.85 -11.59
C LEU A 162 -15.36 -2.36 -11.28
N LYS A 163 -15.14 -3.68 -11.45
CA LYS A 163 -13.86 -4.34 -11.19
C LYS A 163 -13.22 -4.93 -12.43
N ARG A 164 -13.94 -5.02 -13.56
CA ARG A 164 -13.47 -5.61 -14.82
C ARG A 164 -12.14 -5.05 -15.31
N TRP A 165 -11.93 -3.74 -15.15
CA TRP A 165 -10.68 -3.06 -15.52
C TRP A 165 -9.44 -3.57 -14.75
N LYS A 166 -9.62 -4.30 -13.64
CA LYS A 166 -8.54 -4.90 -12.83
C LYS A 166 -8.09 -6.28 -13.34
N LEU A 167 -8.59 -6.72 -14.49
CA LEU A 167 -8.15 -7.94 -15.16
C LEU A 167 -7.36 -7.56 -16.41
N SER A 168 -6.17 -8.14 -16.53
CA SER A 168 -5.28 -8.03 -17.66
C SER A 168 -4.96 -9.42 -18.23
N PRO A 169 -4.44 -9.51 -19.47
CA PRO A 169 -3.96 -10.77 -20.01
C PRO A 169 -2.85 -11.41 -19.15
N ILE A 170 -2.05 -10.60 -18.47
CA ILE A 170 -1.00 -11.07 -17.56
C ILE A 170 -1.61 -11.76 -16.34
N ASP A 171 -2.73 -11.27 -15.80
CA ASP A 171 -3.41 -11.90 -14.66
C ASP A 171 -3.88 -13.32 -15.00
N LEU A 172 -4.35 -13.54 -16.24
CA LEU A 172 -4.77 -14.86 -16.71
C LEU A 172 -3.57 -15.78 -16.91
N ALA A 173 -2.47 -15.29 -17.49
CA ALA A 173 -1.25 -16.10 -17.64
C ALA A 173 -0.61 -16.43 -16.27
N ALA A 174 -0.69 -15.50 -15.31
CA ALA A 174 -0.17 -15.70 -13.96
C ALA A 174 -0.95 -16.75 -13.15
N ARG A 175 -2.22 -16.97 -13.50
CA ARG A 175 -3.08 -18.01 -12.91
C ARG A 175 -2.50 -19.41 -13.10
N ASP A 176 -2.03 -19.72 -14.31
CA ASP A 176 -1.45 -21.02 -14.66
C ASP A 176 -0.03 -21.22 -14.10
N GLN A 177 0.61 -20.13 -13.63
CA GLN A 177 1.98 -20.10 -13.11
C GLN A 177 2.02 -20.08 -11.57
N TYR A 178 0.98 -20.63 -10.91
CA TYR A 178 0.84 -20.51 -9.45
C TYR A 178 2.08 -21.00 -8.69
N ASP A 179 2.60 -22.18 -9.05
CA ASP A 179 3.79 -22.79 -8.44
C ASP A 179 5.07 -22.00 -8.74
N ALA A 180 5.26 -21.54 -9.97
CA ALA A 180 6.42 -20.71 -10.33
C ALA A 180 6.48 -19.41 -9.50
N TYR A 181 5.33 -18.79 -9.24
CA TYR A 181 5.23 -17.67 -8.31
C TYR A 181 5.47 -18.06 -6.85
N THR A 182 5.14 -19.30 -6.45
CA THR A 182 5.46 -19.83 -5.10
C THR A 182 6.97 -19.91 -4.95
N ASP A 183 7.65 -20.54 -5.90
CA ASP A 183 9.11 -20.70 -5.90
C ASP A 183 9.83 -19.35 -5.94
N ALA A 184 9.32 -18.41 -6.74
CA ALA A 184 9.82 -17.05 -6.81
C ALA A 184 9.71 -16.31 -5.45
N ARG A 185 8.54 -16.42 -4.79
CA ARG A 185 8.33 -15.88 -3.43
C ARG A 185 9.29 -16.50 -2.42
N GLU A 186 9.41 -17.82 -2.38
CA GLU A 186 10.28 -18.50 -1.40
C GLU A 186 11.74 -18.08 -1.55
N ALA A 187 12.23 -18.03 -2.80
CA ALA A 187 13.58 -17.55 -3.09
C ALA A 187 13.78 -16.08 -2.64
N MET A 188 12.81 -15.21 -2.93
CA MET A 188 12.82 -13.81 -2.53
C MET A 188 12.84 -13.65 -1.00
N LEU A 189 11.94 -14.32 -0.28
CA LEU A 189 11.85 -14.26 1.18
C LEU A 189 13.15 -14.76 1.81
N LYS A 190 13.66 -15.92 1.37
CA LYS A 190 14.91 -16.50 1.88
C LYS A 190 16.12 -15.57 1.72
N ARG A 191 16.22 -14.87 0.59
CA ARG A 191 17.38 -14.01 0.27
C ARG A 191 17.28 -12.60 0.87
N THR A 192 16.08 -12.15 1.22
CA THR A 192 15.83 -10.72 1.49
C THR A 192 15.05 -10.44 2.77
N HIS A 193 14.75 -11.47 3.57
CA HIS A 193 14.32 -11.29 4.95
C HIS A 193 15.56 -11.09 5.83
N THR A 194 15.76 -9.86 6.31
CA THR A 194 16.89 -9.49 7.17
C THR A 194 16.40 -8.76 8.42
N ASP A 195 17.21 -8.72 9.48
CA ASP A 195 16.85 -8.05 10.74
C ASP A 195 16.51 -6.57 10.55
N ASN A 196 17.24 -5.88 9.68
CA ASN A 196 17.05 -4.45 9.40
C ASN A 196 15.89 -4.18 8.43
N ALA A 197 15.45 -5.16 7.65
CA ALA A 197 14.35 -5.04 6.68
C ALA A 197 13.58 -6.37 6.60
N PRO A 198 12.81 -6.73 7.65
CA PRO A 198 12.13 -8.01 7.68
C PRO A 198 10.90 -8.02 6.79
N TRP A 199 10.64 -9.18 6.21
CA TRP A 199 9.36 -9.50 5.58
C TRP A 199 8.32 -9.91 6.62
N THR A 200 7.10 -9.40 6.46
CA THR A 200 5.93 -9.79 7.23
C THR A 200 4.87 -10.41 6.32
N LEU A 201 4.44 -11.64 6.61
CA LEU A 201 3.37 -12.33 5.88
C LEU A 201 2.04 -12.09 6.58
N ILE A 202 1.04 -11.63 5.83
CA ILE A 202 -0.31 -11.40 6.36
C ILE A 202 -1.30 -12.28 5.60
N ASN A 203 -2.11 -13.04 6.32
CA ASN A 203 -3.18 -13.84 5.72
C ASN A 203 -4.31 -12.95 5.20
N PHE A 204 -4.51 -12.96 3.88
CA PHE A 204 -5.52 -12.19 3.16
C PHE A 204 -6.63 -13.05 2.54
N ASN A 205 -6.81 -14.32 2.96
CA ASN A 205 -7.98 -15.13 2.59
C ASN A 205 -9.28 -14.43 3.02
N ASP A 206 -9.34 -13.87 4.24
CA ASP A 206 -10.34 -12.84 4.58
C ASP A 206 -9.69 -11.45 4.45
N GLN A 207 -10.01 -10.72 3.38
CA GLN A 207 -9.39 -9.42 3.12
C GLN A 207 -9.69 -8.37 4.20
N LYS A 208 -10.83 -8.44 4.91
CA LYS A 208 -11.13 -7.48 5.97
C LYS A 208 -10.28 -7.77 7.20
N ARG A 209 -10.16 -9.05 7.58
CA ARG A 209 -9.25 -9.47 8.65
C ARG A 209 -7.81 -9.15 8.30
N GLY A 210 -7.36 -9.47 7.08
CA GLY A 210 -6.01 -9.17 6.61
C GLY A 210 -5.65 -7.69 6.71
N ARG A 211 -6.58 -6.79 6.37
CA ARG A 211 -6.40 -5.33 6.55
C ARG A 211 -6.25 -4.95 8.03
N LEU A 212 -7.14 -5.43 8.90
CA LEU A 212 -7.05 -5.16 10.35
C LEU A 212 -5.72 -5.66 10.91
N THR A 213 -5.31 -6.89 10.57
CA THR A 213 -4.05 -7.49 11.01
C THR A 213 -2.84 -6.70 10.53
N LEU A 214 -2.83 -6.27 9.26
CA LEU A 214 -1.74 -5.48 8.69
C LEU A 214 -1.63 -4.11 9.36
N VAL A 215 -2.76 -3.40 9.52
CA VAL A 215 -2.75 -2.07 10.14
C VAL A 215 -2.27 -2.18 11.60
N ARG A 216 -2.76 -3.15 12.36
CA ARG A 216 -2.29 -3.42 13.71
C ARG A 216 -0.78 -3.70 13.74
N ASP A 217 -0.27 -4.62 12.91
CA ASP A 217 1.16 -4.93 12.85
C ASP A 217 2.02 -3.71 12.49
N LEU A 218 1.56 -2.86 11.58
CA LEU A 218 2.26 -1.63 11.22
C LEU A 218 2.37 -0.68 12.43
N LEU A 219 1.26 -0.50 13.16
CA LEU A 219 1.19 0.34 14.36
C LEU A 219 2.06 -0.22 15.49
N ASP A 220 1.95 -1.52 15.77
CA ASP A 220 2.72 -2.23 16.82
C ASP A 220 4.24 -2.11 16.65
N ARG A 221 4.71 -1.92 15.40
CA ARG A 221 6.14 -1.85 15.07
C ARG A 221 6.69 -0.42 14.98
N LEU A 222 5.82 0.59 15.02
CA LEU A 222 6.23 1.98 15.13
C LEU A 222 6.61 2.29 16.59
N PRO A 223 7.49 3.28 16.83
CA PRO A 223 7.72 3.76 18.19
C PRO A 223 6.45 4.40 18.76
N ASP A 224 6.49 4.80 20.03
CA ASP A 224 5.42 5.63 20.57
C ASP A 224 5.28 6.92 19.73
N THR A 225 4.09 7.07 19.13
CA THR A 225 3.76 8.15 18.19
C THR A 225 2.68 9.08 18.74
N ASP A 226 2.33 8.97 20.03
CA ASP A 226 1.38 9.89 20.63
C ASP A 226 1.98 11.29 20.71
N ILE A 227 1.53 12.16 19.82
CA ILE A 227 1.78 13.59 19.91
C ILE A 227 0.42 14.28 20.01
N ARG A 228 0.19 14.92 21.17
CA ARG A 228 -0.99 15.75 21.38
C ARG A 228 -1.03 16.85 20.31
N PRO A 229 -2.16 17.00 19.60
CA PRO A 229 -2.32 18.13 18.69
C PRO A 229 -2.24 19.43 19.50
N PRO A 230 -1.73 20.53 18.90
CA PRO A 230 -1.80 21.83 19.55
C PRO A 230 -3.26 22.18 19.85
N GLU A 231 -3.51 22.75 21.02
CA GLU A 231 -4.82 23.29 21.34
C GLU A 231 -5.13 24.45 20.39
N ILE A 232 -6.32 24.44 19.82
CA ILE A 232 -6.82 25.51 18.95
C ILE A 232 -7.92 26.21 19.72
N GLU A 233 -7.73 27.49 19.99
CA GLU A 233 -8.82 28.34 20.47
C GLU A 233 -9.87 28.45 19.34
N PHE A 234 -11.08 28.01 19.62
CA PHE A 234 -12.21 28.09 18.70
C PHE A 234 -13.34 28.92 19.32
N PRO A 235 -13.17 30.26 19.38
CA PRO A 235 -14.17 31.13 19.97
C PRO A 235 -15.45 31.13 19.13
N ASP A 236 -16.58 31.37 19.81
CA ASP A 236 -17.85 31.59 19.13
C ASP A 236 -17.75 32.79 18.18
N LEU A 237 -18.50 32.73 17.08
CA LEU A 237 -18.60 33.86 16.18
C LEU A 237 -19.35 35.00 16.87
N ASP A 238 -18.77 36.21 16.85
CA ASP A 238 -19.43 37.46 17.30
C ASP A 238 -20.68 37.83 16.48
N ARG A 239 -21.03 37.03 15.48
CA ARG A 239 -22.17 37.23 14.59
C ARG A 239 -22.83 35.90 14.28
N LYS A 240 -24.11 35.96 13.89
CA LYS A 240 -24.81 34.78 13.35
C LYS A 240 -24.10 34.26 12.09
N PRO A 241 -24.02 32.93 11.89
CA PRO A 241 -23.57 32.34 10.64
C PRO A 241 -24.35 32.90 9.45
N LYS A 242 -23.65 33.17 8.35
CA LYS A 242 -24.27 33.65 7.11
C LYS A 242 -24.71 32.47 6.27
N THR A 243 -25.79 32.68 5.51
CA THR A 243 -26.20 31.77 4.44
C THR A 243 -25.56 32.24 3.14
N GLU A 244 -24.91 31.33 2.41
CA GLU A 244 -24.31 31.65 1.12
C GLU A 244 -25.39 32.02 0.10
N SER A 245 -25.13 33.04 -0.73
CA SER A 245 -26.07 33.51 -1.75
C SER A 245 -25.34 33.71 -3.07
N TYR A 246 -25.88 33.16 -4.16
CA TYR A 246 -25.22 33.19 -5.46
C TYR A 246 -26.01 34.02 -6.46
N ALA A 247 -25.51 35.22 -6.76
CA ALA A 247 -26.17 36.16 -7.67
C ALA A 247 -25.79 35.96 -9.15
N VAL A 248 -24.62 35.39 -9.44
CA VAL A 248 -24.09 35.25 -10.81
C VAL A 248 -24.45 33.89 -11.43
N LEU A 249 -24.26 32.81 -10.66
CA LEU A 249 -24.56 31.44 -11.08
C LEU A 249 -25.25 30.72 -9.93
N ARG A 250 -26.26 29.90 -10.21
CA ARG A 250 -26.91 29.09 -9.19
C ARG A 250 -26.19 27.74 -9.04
N PRO A 251 -26.14 27.16 -7.82
CA PRO A 251 -25.83 25.75 -7.66
C PRO A 251 -26.76 24.89 -8.52
N ILE A 252 -26.23 23.78 -9.03
CA ILE A 252 -27.05 22.76 -9.68
C ILE A 252 -27.98 22.10 -8.66
N GLU A 253 -29.03 21.42 -9.14
CA GLU A 253 -29.94 20.68 -8.26
C GLU A 253 -29.21 19.60 -7.46
N ASP A 254 -29.60 19.46 -6.20
CA ASP A 254 -29.06 18.42 -5.33
C ASP A 254 -29.41 17.02 -5.87
N PHE A 255 -28.52 16.07 -5.58
CA PHE A 255 -28.78 14.68 -5.93
C PHE A 255 -30.00 14.16 -5.17
N PRO A 256 -31.03 13.61 -5.85
CA PRO A 256 -32.25 13.17 -5.18
C PRO A 256 -31.98 11.93 -4.34
N VAL A 257 -32.09 12.07 -3.01
CA VAL A 257 -32.06 10.95 -2.07
C VAL A 257 -33.51 10.52 -1.81
N LYS A 258 -33.83 9.24 -2.03
CA LYS A 258 -35.13 8.69 -1.62
C LYS A 258 -35.05 8.37 -0.13
N ASP A 259 -35.95 8.97 0.65
CA ASP A 259 -36.17 8.65 2.07
C ASP A 259 -36.66 7.20 2.26
#